data_AF-A0A8I1EAJ8-F1
#
_entry.id   AF-A0A8I1EAJ8-F1
#
_cell.length_a   1.000
_cell.length_b   1.000
_cell.length_c   1.000
_cell.angle_alpha   90.00
_cell.angle_beta   90.00
_cell.angle_gamma   90.00
#
_symmetry.space_group_name_H-M   'P 1'
#
loop_
_entity.id
_entity.type
_entity.pdbx_description
1 polymer ?
#
loop_
_entity_poly.entity_id
_entity_poly.type
_entity_poly.pdbx_seq_one_letter_code
_entity_poly.pdbx_strand_id
1 'polypeptide(L)'
;MARQEINLGTPPTGAGGDTTRSTGVKINAMTAELYAALGAPSSGAIPAALPVNKGGTGGSTQAAAQVALGLGTAATLNTGRSAGNVPTMEMIGIASGTSPVPWTAEIKPGIDNTVFTSSDSGLNPQGGTGYYYRQTIQFGSSGNRLMIAWPYGVSGNTGTVKMRSVYNGATTPEIELYHTGNTTRAADGTLKAI
;
A
#
# COMPACT_ATOMS: atom_id res chain seq x y z
N MET A 1 -18.32 11.78 -38.18
CA MET A 1 -18.56 12.39 -39.50
C MET A 1 -17.46 13.40 -39.77
N ALA A 2 -17.36 13.89 -40.99
CA ALA A 2 -16.51 15.06 -41.26
C ALA A 2 -17.29 16.31 -40.86
N ARG A 3 -16.59 17.32 -40.34
CA ARG A 3 -17.15 18.64 -40.07
C ARG A 3 -17.87 19.16 -41.31
N GLN A 4 -19.10 19.64 -41.12
CA GLN A 4 -19.87 20.25 -42.20
C GLN A 4 -19.57 21.76 -42.25
N GLU A 5 -19.50 22.33 -43.44
CA GLU A 5 -19.26 23.76 -43.62
C GLU A 5 -20.49 24.44 -44.22
N ILE A 6 -20.81 25.62 -43.70
CA ILE A 6 -21.91 26.46 -44.20
C ILE A 6 -21.39 27.22 -45.42
N ASN A 7 -21.99 27.01 -46.58
CA ASN A 7 -21.65 27.72 -47.79
C ASN A 7 -22.48 29.01 -47.88
N LEU A 8 -21.83 30.17 -47.91
CA LEU A 8 -22.51 31.47 -47.95
C LEU A 8 -22.81 31.96 -49.38
N GLY A 9 -22.37 31.22 -50.42
CA GLY A 9 -22.55 31.61 -51.82
C GLY A 9 -21.56 32.68 -52.30
N THR A 10 -21.76 33.18 -53.53
CA THR A 10 -20.89 34.23 -54.09
C THR A 10 -21.35 35.62 -53.63
N PRO A 11 -20.50 36.42 -52.98
CA PRO A 11 -20.82 37.79 -52.64
C PRO A 11 -21.09 38.67 -53.88
N PRO A 12 -21.85 39.78 -53.78
CA PRO A 12 -22.48 40.26 -52.55
C PRO A 12 -23.88 39.67 -52.31
N THR A 13 -24.45 38.97 -53.29
CA THR A 13 -25.86 38.57 -53.30
C THR A 13 -26.13 37.21 -52.65
N GLY A 14 -25.08 36.41 -52.43
CA GLY A 14 -25.19 35.08 -51.82
C GLY A 14 -25.75 34.00 -52.75
N ALA A 15 -25.82 34.25 -54.06
CA ALA A 15 -26.34 33.28 -55.03
C ALA A 15 -25.54 31.97 -55.00
N GLY A 16 -26.25 30.83 -55.05
CA GLY A 16 -25.67 29.48 -54.99
C GLY A 16 -25.26 28.98 -53.60
N GLY A 17 -25.52 29.76 -52.53
CA GLY A 17 -25.24 29.37 -51.14
C GLY A 17 -26.27 28.43 -50.52
N ASP A 18 -25.99 27.99 -49.29
CA ASP A 18 -26.91 27.21 -48.50
C ASP A 18 -28.18 28.00 -48.20
N THR A 19 -29.31 27.32 -48.35
CA THR A 19 -30.58 27.83 -47.82
C THR A 19 -30.54 27.88 -46.30
N THR A 20 -31.43 28.67 -45.69
CA THR A 20 -31.60 28.71 -44.23
C THR A 20 -31.87 27.31 -43.65
N ARG A 21 -32.64 26.48 -44.38
CA ARG A 21 -32.91 25.09 -44.01
C ARG A 21 -31.66 24.21 -44.06
N SER A 22 -30.86 24.26 -45.13
CA SER A 22 -29.64 23.43 -45.24
C SER A 22 -28.56 23.86 -44.25
N THR A 23 -28.44 25.16 -43.97
CA THR A 23 -27.60 25.69 -42.89
C THR A 23 -28.03 25.17 -41.52
N GLY A 24 -29.32 25.24 -41.20
CA GLY A 24 -29.85 24.73 -39.92
C GLY A 24 -29.61 23.23 -39.73
N VAL A 25 -29.70 22.44 -40.80
CA VAL A 25 -29.37 21.01 -40.77
C VAL A 25 -27.88 20.78 -40.47
N LYS A 26 -26.98 21.54 -41.12
CA LYS A 26 -25.53 21.44 -40.89
C LYS A 26 -25.13 21.80 -39.46
N ILE A 27 -25.76 22.83 -38.90
CA ILE A 27 -25.54 23.24 -37.50
C ILE A 27 -25.98 22.12 -36.55
N ASN A 28 -27.21 21.61 -36.72
CA ASN A 28 -27.70 20.50 -35.90
C ASN A 28 -26.79 19.28 -35.97
N ALA A 29 -26.25 18.96 -37.15
CA ALA A 29 -25.35 17.83 -37.35
C ALA A 29 -23.98 18.05 -36.67
N MET A 30 -23.38 19.23 -36.78
CA MET A 30 -22.12 19.54 -36.09
C MET A 30 -22.28 19.56 -34.56
N THR A 31 -23.37 20.14 -34.07
CA THR A 31 -23.65 20.16 -32.63
C THR A 31 -23.87 18.76 -32.09
N ALA A 32 -24.60 17.91 -32.81
CA ALA A 32 -24.78 16.50 -32.43
C ALA A 32 -23.44 15.76 -32.33
N GLU A 33 -22.49 16.05 -33.22
CA GLU A 33 -21.16 15.45 -33.22
C GLU A 33 -20.33 15.85 -31.98
N LEU A 34 -20.37 17.13 -31.59
CA LEU A 34 -19.71 17.60 -30.36
C LEU A 34 -20.31 16.98 -29.11
N TYR A 35 -21.64 16.87 -29.05
CA TYR A 35 -22.33 16.24 -27.93
C TYR A 35 -21.95 14.76 -27.81
N ALA A 36 -21.91 14.04 -28.93
CA ALA A 36 -21.47 12.65 -28.96
C ALA A 36 -19.99 12.49 -28.54
N ALA A 37 -19.12 13.41 -28.96
CA ALA A 37 -17.71 13.41 -28.58
C ALA A 37 -17.52 13.60 -27.06
N LEU A 38 -18.32 14.47 -26.44
CA LEU A 38 -18.30 14.73 -25.00
C LEU A 38 -19.07 13.69 -24.18
N GLY A 39 -19.59 12.63 -24.82
CA GLY A 39 -20.26 11.52 -24.15
C GLY A 39 -21.74 11.76 -23.84
N ALA A 40 -22.39 12.70 -24.51
CA ALA A 40 -23.84 12.89 -24.40
C ALA A 40 -24.59 11.62 -24.85
N PRO A 41 -25.57 11.12 -24.07
CA PRO A 41 -26.43 10.02 -24.48
C PRO A 41 -27.45 10.50 -25.54
N SER A 42 -28.28 9.58 -26.04
CA SER A 42 -29.29 9.85 -27.08
C SER A 42 -30.34 10.90 -26.70
N SER A 43 -30.47 11.26 -25.43
CA SER A 43 -31.31 12.37 -24.94
C SER A 43 -30.68 13.76 -25.13
N GLY A 44 -29.41 13.83 -25.51
CA GLY A 44 -28.77 15.06 -25.98
C GLY A 44 -28.21 15.99 -24.91
N ALA A 45 -28.00 15.55 -23.67
CA ALA A 45 -27.34 16.37 -22.64
C ALA A 45 -25.87 15.97 -22.46
N ILE A 46 -24.95 16.93 -22.47
CA ILE A 46 -23.54 16.65 -22.16
C ILE A 46 -23.43 16.18 -20.70
N PRO A 47 -22.75 15.06 -20.42
CA PRO A 47 -22.64 14.56 -19.05
C PRO A 47 -21.79 15.51 -18.20
N ALA A 48 -22.13 15.62 -16.91
CA ALA A 48 -21.39 16.44 -15.95
C ALA A 48 -19.93 15.98 -15.74
N ALA A 49 -19.63 14.73 -16.07
CA ALA A 49 -18.29 14.19 -16.11
C ALA A 49 -18.06 13.48 -17.44
N LEU A 50 -16.96 13.78 -18.11
CA LEU A 50 -16.60 13.07 -19.33
C LEU A 50 -16.33 11.59 -19.02
N PRO A 51 -16.87 10.66 -19.82
CA PRO A 51 -16.55 9.24 -19.69
C PRO A 51 -15.05 8.96 -19.89
N VAL A 52 -14.56 7.85 -19.30
CA VAL A 52 -13.15 7.44 -19.39
C VAL A 52 -12.70 7.20 -20.83
N ASN A 53 -13.53 6.53 -21.63
CA ASN A 53 -13.26 6.29 -23.04
C ASN A 53 -13.32 7.55 -23.93
N LYS A 54 -13.67 8.71 -23.35
CA LYS A 54 -13.65 10.04 -23.98
C LYS A 54 -12.60 10.96 -23.34
N GLY A 55 -11.65 10.40 -22.58
CA GLY A 55 -10.56 11.15 -21.96
C GLY A 55 -10.92 11.86 -20.65
N GLY A 56 -12.12 11.63 -20.10
CA GLY A 56 -12.47 12.08 -18.77
C GLY A 56 -12.08 11.08 -17.68
N THR A 57 -12.40 11.42 -16.44
CA THR A 57 -12.21 10.51 -15.31
C THR A 57 -13.45 9.69 -15.01
N GLY A 58 -14.56 9.86 -15.76
CA GLY A 58 -15.83 9.18 -15.53
C GLY A 58 -16.59 9.63 -14.27
N GLY A 59 -16.06 10.60 -13.50
CA GLY A 59 -16.66 11.07 -12.26
C GLY A 59 -16.61 12.58 -12.09
N SER A 60 -17.68 13.16 -11.54
CA SER A 60 -17.79 14.61 -11.28
C SER A 60 -17.25 15.02 -9.91
N THR A 61 -16.77 14.06 -9.13
CA THR A 61 -16.12 14.25 -7.83
C THR A 61 -14.81 13.50 -7.81
N GLN A 62 -13.90 13.88 -6.92
CA GLN A 62 -12.63 13.19 -6.72
C GLN A 62 -12.81 11.69 -6.46
N ALA A 63 -13.78 11.32 -5.62
CA ALA A 63 -14.07 9.92 -5.31
C ALA A 63 -14.59 9.14 -6.54
N ALA A 64 -15.51 9.73 -7.32
CA ALA A 64 -16.03 9.09 -8.52
C ALA A 64 -14.96 8.95 -9.62
N ALA A 65 -14.06 9.93 -9.72
CA ALA A 65 -12.91 9.90 -10.62
C ALA A 65 -11.90 8.79 -10.25
N GLN A 66 -11.58 8.62 -8.97
CA GLN A 66 -10.66 7.58 -8.48
C GLN A 66 -11.16 6.17 -8.77
N VAL A 67 -12.47 5.94 -8.63
CA VAL A 67 -13.14 4.67 -8.95
C VAL A 67 -13.08 4.39 -10.44
N ALA A 68 -13.45 5.35 -11.29
CA ALA A 68 -13.52 5.13 -12.73
C ALA A 68 -12.13 5.01 -13.40
N LEU A 69 -11.07 5.56 -12.80
CA LEU A 69 -9.68 5.36 -13.21
C LEU A 69 -9.07 4.03 -12.72
N GLY A 70 -9.76 3.25 -11.89
CA GLY A 70 -9.25 1.98 -11.37
C GLY A 70 -8.11 2.11 -10.36
N LEU A 71 -7.95 3.29 -9.73
CA LEU A 71 -6.84 3.58 -8.80
C LEU A 71 -6.92 2.80 -7.48
N GLY A 72 -8.08 2.20 -7.18
CA GLY A 72 -8.27 1.35 -6.00
C GLY A 72 -7.99 2.07 -4.67
N THR A 73 -7.52 1.32 -3.68
CA THR A 73 -7.28 1.84 -2.31
C THR A 73 -6.07 2.76 -2.24
N ALA A 74 -5.09 2.64 -3.15
CA ALA A 74 -3.89 3.48 -3.23
C ALA A 74 -4.19 4.97 -3.43
N ALA A 75 -5.40 5.30 -3.88
CA ALA A 75 -5.82 6.68 -4.07
C ALA A 75 -6.00 7.46 -2.75
N THR A 76 -6.11 6.79 -1.60
CA THR A 76 -6.36 7.41 -0.28
C THR A 76 -5.70 6.68 0.91
N LEU A 77 -4.81 5.71 0.66
CA LEU A 77 -4.38 4.75 1.68
C LEU A 77 -3.36 5.31 2.66
N ASN A 78 -3.65 5.18 3.96
CA ASN A 78 -2.64 5.35 5.00
C ASN A 78 -1.81 4.05 5.12
N THR A 79 -0.48 4.16 5.16
CA THR A 79 0.44 3.03 5.40
C THR A 79 0.96 3.06 6.82
N GLY A 80 1.37 1.91 7.37
CA GLY A 80 1.79 1.85 8.77
C GLY A 80 1.31 0.63 9.54
N ARG A 81 1.70 0.58 10.81
CA ARG A 81 1.33 -0.47 11.77
C ARG A 81 0.08 -0.13 12.58
N SER A 82 -0.57 0.99 12.27
CA SER A 82 -1.85 1.37 12.86
C SER A 82 -2.97 0.55 12.23
N ALA A 83 -4.01 0.25 13.00
CA ALA A 83 -5.18 -0.44 12.48
C ALA A 83 -5.77 0.32 11.27
N GLY A 84 -6.07 -0.39 10.19
CA GLY A 84 -6.62 0.18 8.95
C GLY A 84 -5.57 0.63 7.92
N ASN A 85 -4.29 0.62 8.28
CA ASN A 85 -3.23 0.95 7.33
C ASN A 85 -2.76 -0.27 6.54
N VAL A 86 -2.28 -0.06 5.31
CA VAL A 86 -1.59 -1.13 4.58
C VAL A 86 -0.15 -1.28 5.09
N PRO A 87 0.26 -2.50 5.49
CA PRO A 87 1.64 -2.78 5.81
C PRO A 87 2.54 -2.52 4.61
N THR A 88 3.65 -1.82 4.81
CA THR A 88 4.66 -1.64 3.77
C THR A 88 5.56 -2.86 3.68
N MET A 89 6.38 -2.94 2.63
CA MET A 89 7.31 -4.05 2.44
C MET A 89 8.30 -4.20 3.62
N GLU A 90 8.68 -3.07 4.22
CA GLU A 90 9.53 -3.01 5.40
C GLU A 90 8.86 -3.59 6.65
N MET A 91 7.52 -3.59 6.70
CA MET A 91 6.73 -4.12 7.82
C MET A 91 6.44 -5.63 7.70
N ILE A 92 6.82 -6.25 6.56
CA ILE A 92 6.71 -7.69 6.32
C ILE A 92 8.07 -8.41 6.35
N GLY A 93 9.13 -7.74 6.80
CA GLY A 93 10.41 -8.39 7.09
C GLY A 93 11.61 -7.92 6.26
N ILE A 94 11.64 -6.65 5.83
CA ILE A 94 12.86 -6.03 5.31
C ILE A 94 13.42 -5.08 6.35
N ALA A 95 14.59 -5.43 6.91
CA ALA A 95 15.33 -4.53 7.77
C ALA A 95 16.35 -3.71 6.97
N SER A 96 16.39 -2.40 7.19
CA SER A 96 17.28 -1.47 6.48
C SER A 96 18.39 -0.88 7.34
N GLY A 97 18.47 -1.27 8.62
CA GLY A 97 19.48 -0.78 9.57
C GLY A 97 19.35 -1.44 10.94
N THR A 98 20.08 -0.91 11.92
CA THR A 98 19.99 -1.34 13.32
C THR A 98 19.00 -0.47 14.11
N SER A 99 18.39 -1.03 15.15
CA SER A 99 17.46 -0.30 15.99
C SER A 99 18.20 0.68 16.93
N PRO A 100 17.84 1.97 16.97
CA PRO A 100 18.41 2.92 17.92
C PRO A 100 17.77 2.83 19.32
N VAL A 101 16.72 2.02 19.47
CA VAL A 101 15.98 1.84 20.72
C VAL A 101 15.97 0.37 21.15
N PRO A 102 15.82 0.09 22.45
CA PRO A 102 15.75 -1.27 22.95
C PRO A 102 14.58 -2.06 22.35
N TRP A 103 14.75 -3.38 22.34
CA TRP A 103 13.78 -4.39 21.91
C TRP A 103 12.37 -4.17 22.48
N THR A 104 12.28 -3.65 23.69
CA THR A 104 11.02 -3.49 24.42
C THR A 104 10.33 -2.15 24.13
N ALA A 105 10.96 -1.23 23.39
CA ALA A 105 10.48 0.13 23.22
C ALA A 105 9.28 0.24 22.26
N GLU A 106 9.31 -0.41 21.10
CA GLU A 106 8.27 -0.24 20.07
C GLU A 106 7.04 -1.11 20.37
N ILE A 107 5.92 -0.45 20.67
CA ILE A 107 4.66 -1.03 21.15
C ILE A 107 3.77 -1.59 20.04
N LYS A 108 4.00 -1.26 18.78
CA LYS A 108 3.14 -1.67 17.66
C LYS A 108 3.42 -3.11 17.20
N PRO A 109 2.38 -3.87 16.80
CA PRO A 109 2.53 -5.24 16.30
C PRO A 109 3.13 -5.26 14.89
N GLY A 110 3.72 -6.37 14.47
CA GLY A 110 4.34 -6.56 13.15
C GLY A 110 5.81 -6.95 13.21
N ILE A 111 6.46 -7.01 12.05
CA ILE A 111 7.90 -7.24 11.94
C ILE A 111 8.58 -5.88 11.82
N ASP A 112 9.64 -5.68 12.58
CA ASP A 112 10.42 -4.45 12.51
C ASP A 112 11.28 -4.37 11.27
N ASN A 113 11.46 -3.14 10.80
CA ASN A 113 12.35 -2.80 9.70
C ASN A 113 13.80 -2.54 10.17
N THR A 114 14.16 -3.02 11.35
CA THR A 114 15.49 -2.89 11.93
C THR A 114 15.94 -4.20 12.57
N VAL A 115 17.25 -4.38 12.64
CA VAL A 115 17.91 -5.45 13.39
C VAL A 115 18.27 -4.93 14.78
N PHE A 116 18.03 -5.74 15.81
CA PHE A 116 18.44 -5.44 17.18
C PHE A 116 19.74 -6.16 17.49
N THR A 117 20.71 -5.44 18.06
CA THR A 117 21.99 -6.03 18.46
C THR A 117 22.05 -6.21 19.98
N SER A 118 22.63 -7.31 20.47
CA SER A 118 22.76 -7.56 21.91
C SER A 118 23.61 -6.49 22.62
N SER A 119 24.59 -5.92 21.92
CA SER A 119 25.51 -4.89 22.45
C SER A 119 24.84 -3.54 22.68
N ASP A 120 23.79 -3.20 21.93
CA ASP A 120 23.13 -1.89 22.05
C ASP A 120 22.28 -1.76 23.32
N SER A 121 21.83 -2.88 23.90
CA SER A 121 21.05 -2.87 25.13
C SER A 121 20.99 -4.24 25.79
N GLY A 122 21.15 -4.29 27.12
CA GLY A 122 20.86 -5.50 27.92
C GLY A 122 19.37 -5.91 27.93
N LEU A 123 18.47 -5.06 27.41
CA LEU A 123 17.06 -5.41 27.21
C LEU A 123 16.82 -6.12 25.87
N ASN A 124 17.80 -6.10 24.96
CA ASN A 124 17.78 -6.91 23.76
C ASN A 124 18.15 -8.37 24.12
N PRO A 125 17.70 -9.36 23.32
CA PRO A 125 18.11 -10.74 23.46
C PRO A 125 19.61 -10.88 23.48
N GLN A 126 20.10 -11.74 24.36
CA GLN A 126 21.53 -11.94 24.60
C GLN A 126 21.97 -13.34 24.17
N GLY A 127 23.22 -13.50 23.75
CA GLY A 127 23.76 -14.77 23.23
C GLY A 127 23.49 -14.98 21.74
N GLY A 128 23.59 -16.22 21.27
CA GLY A 128 23.42 -16.56 19.85
C GLY A 128 24.45 -15.85 18.95
N THR A 129 23.98 -15.22 17.87
CA THR A 129 24.81 -14.38 17.00
C THR A 129 24.93 -12.94 17.48
N GLY A 130 24.12 -12.54 18.46
CA GLY A 130 24.02 -11.16 18.90
C GLY A 130 23.17 -10.26 18.01
N TYR A 131 22.55 -10.78 16.95
CA TYR A 131 21.75 -10.02 15.98
C TYR A 131 20.40 -10.69 15.74
N TYR A 132 19.33 -9.90 15.74
CA TYR A 132 17.98 -10.43 15.76
C TYR A 132 16.98 -9.52 15.05
N TYR A 133 16.09 -10.11 14.26
CA TYR A 133 14.86 -9.47 13.83
C TYR A 133 13.79 -9.64 14.91
N ARG A 134 12.95 -8.61 15.09
CA ARG A 134 11.86 -8.66 16.06
C ARG A 134 10.52 -8.76 15.36
N GLN A 135 9.72 -9.74 15.78
CA GLN A 135 8.30 -9.79 15.50
C GLN A 135 7.52 -9.52 16.79
N THR A 136 6.60 -8.57 16.75
CA THR A 136 5.72 -8.24 17.87
C THR A 136 4.31 -8.74 17.58
N ILE A 137 3.78 -9.58 18.45
CA ILE A 137 2.38 -10.04 18.44
C ILE A 137 1.70 -9.43 19.66
N GLN A 138 0.66 -8.63 19.44
CA GLN A 138 0.01 -7.86 20.49
C GLN A 138 -1.44 -8.31 20.69
N PHE A 139 -1.89 -8.40 21.95
CA PHE A 139 -3.29 -8.56 22.28
C PHE A 139 -3.91 -7.20 22.64
N GLY A 140 -4.85 -6.72 21.82
CA GLY A 140 -5.52 -5.44 22.01
C GLY A 140 -4.57 -4.23 21.87
N SER A 141 -4.98 -3.07 22.39
CA SER A 141 -4.21 -1.83 22.36
C SER A 141 -3.42 -1.56 23.65
N SER A 142 -3.48 -2.47 24.63
CA SER A 142 -2.96 -2.29 26.00
C SER A 142 -1.42 -2.33 26.12
N GLY A 143 -0.68 -2.35 25.01
CA GLY A 143 0.78 -2.48 24.98
C GLY A 143 1.33 -3.86 25.41
N ASN A 144 0.46 -4.76 25.89
CA ASN A 144 0.77 -6.15 26.22
C ASN A 144 1.05 -6.93 24.94
N ARG A 145 2.24 -7.51 24.84
CA ARG A 145 2.74 -8.09 23.60
C ARG A 145 3.72 -9.22 23.85
N LEU A 146 3.64 -10.25 23.03
CA LEU A 146 4.71 -11.22 22.82
C LEU A 146 5.69 -10.64 21.80
N MET A 147 6.97 -10.80 22.06
CA MET A 147 8.03 -10.43 21.12
C MET A 147 8.86 -11.68 20.84
N ILE A 148 9.01 -11.99 19.56
CA ILE A 148 9.76 -13.14 19.06
C ILE A 148 11.02 -12.61 18.38
N ALA A 149 12.15 -13.20 18.75
CA ALA A 149 13.45 -12.96 18.18
C ALA A 149 13.74 -14.00 17.12
N TRP A 150 13.73 -13.55 15.87
CA TRP A 150 14.20 -14.36 14.75
C TRP A 150 15.69 -14.08 14.57
N PRO A 151 16.54 -15.11 14.57
CA PRO A 151 17.96 -14.88 14.56
C PRO A 151 18.43 -14.37 13.20
N TYR A 152 19.34 -13.42 13.22
CA TYR A 152 20.13 -13.05 12.06
C TYR A 152 21.37 -13.95 12.03
N GLY A 153 21.52 -14.74 10.98
CA GLY A 153 22.66 -15.64 10.81
C GLY A 153 23.95 -14.90 10.45
N VAL A 154 25.06 -15.33 11.02
CA VAL A 154 26.43 -14.91 10.63
C VAL A 154 27.21 -16.14 10.18
N SER A 155 28.40 -15.95 9.63
CA SER A 155 29.24 -17.07 9.20
C SER A 155 29.45 -18.08 10.34
N GLY A 156 29.09 -19.35 10.09
CA GLY A 156 29.24 -20.44 11.06
C GLY A 156 28.24 -20.47 12.22
N ASN A 157 27.28 -19.53 12.31
CA ASN A 157 26.30 -19.48 13.39
C ASN A 157 24.95 -18.91 12.92
N THR A 158 23.90 -19.73 12.98
CA THR A 158 22.53 -19.31 12.62
C THR A 158 21.86 -18.47 13.71
N GLY A 159 22.32 -18.56 14.96
CA GLY A 159 21.72 -17.92 16.12
C GLY A 159 20.61 -18.76 16.76
N THR A 160 19.88 -18.16 17.69
CA THR A 160 18.85 -18.85 18.49
C THR A 160 17.54 -18.08 18.45
N VAL A 161 16.42 -18.80 18.42
CA VAL A 161 15.10 -18.18 18.49
C VAL A 161 14.78 -17.93 19.96
N LYS A 162 14.40 -16.71 20.29
CA LYS A 162 14.06 -16.31 21.67
C LYS A 162 12.70 -15.65 21.72
N MET A 163 12.07 -15.68 22.88
CA MET A 163 10.75 -15.08 23.07
C MET A 163 10.66 -14.45 24.45
N ARG A 164 9.94 -13.35 24.55
CA ARG A 164 9.56 -12.76 25.84
C ARG A 164 8.29 -11.93 25.66
N SER A 165 7.60 -11.64 26.74
CA SER A 165 6.43 -10.77 26.72
C SER A 165 6.65 -9.49 27.50
N VAL A 166 5.84 -8.49 27.20
CA VAL A 166 5.58 -7.35 28.09
C VAL A 166 4.15 -7.48 28.60
N TYR A 167 3.97 -7.44 29.92
CA TYR A 167 2.68 -7.44 30.59
C TYR A 167 2.62 -6.28 31.58
N ASN A 168 1.66 -5.38 31.39
CA ASN A 168 1.45 -4.18 32.21
C ASN A 168 2.73 -3.34 32.38
N GLY A 169 3.47 -3.14 31.28
CA GLY A 169 4.74 -2.39 31.26
C GLY A 169 5.96 -3.17 31.78
N ALA A 170 5.78 -4.32 32.43
CA ALA A 170 6.87 -5.16 32.91
C ALA A 170 7.23 -6.23 31.89
N THR A 171 8.53 -6.50 31.72
CA THR A 171 9.01 -7.58 30.87
C THR A 171 8.99 -8.92 31.60
N THR A 172 8.56 -9.98 30.94
CA THR A 172 8.76 -11.35 31.44
C THR A 172 10.23 -11.77 31.29
N PRO A 173 10.64 -12.86 31.97
CA PRO A 173 11.86 -13.56 31.60
C PRO A 173 11.89 -13.89 30.12
N GLU A 174 13.09 -13.86 29.54
CA GLU A 174 13.32 -14.34 28.19
C GLU A 174 13.41 -15.87 28.21
N ILE A 175 12.79 -16.51 27.22
CA ILE A 175 12.90 -17.93 26.96
C ILE A 175 13.60 -18.14 25.63
N GLU A 176 14.37 -19.23 25.53
CA GLU A 176 15.10 -19.62 24.33
C GLU A 176 14.59 -20.95 23.81
N LEU A 177 14.44 -21.06 22.50
CA LEU A 177 14.08 -22.31 21.85
C LEU A 177 15.33 -23.15 21.63
N TYR A 178 15.32 -24.36 22.18
CA TYR A 178 16.37 -25.34 21.98
C TYR A 178 16.16 -26.15 20.70
N HIS A 179 17.19 -26.22 19.87
CA HIS A 179 17.25 -26.91 18.59
C HIS A 179 18.64 -27.55 18.39
N THR A 180 18.83 -28.29 17.30
CA THR A 180 20.08 -29.00 17.00
C THR A 180 21.31 -28.10 16.84
N GLY A 181 21.12 -26.78 16.71
CA GLY A 181 22.21 -25.81 16.61
C GLY A 181 22.69 -25.25 17.96
N ASN A 182 21.90 -25.40 19.04
CA ASN A 182 22.25 -24.95 20.39
C ASN A 182 22.02 -26.05 21.45
N THR A 183 21.91 -27.31 21.02
CA THR A 183 21.85 -28.47 21.92
C THR A 183 22.73 -29.62 21.43
N THR A 184 23.26 -30.38 22.38
CA THR A 184 23.90 -31.67 22.11
C THR A 184 22.99 -32.79 22.61
N ARG A 185 22.84 -33.85 21.80
CA ARG A 185 22.14 -35.07 22.19
C ARG A 185 23.15 -36.12 22.68
N ALA A 186 22.99 -36.59 23.90
CA ALA A 186 23.80 -37.69 24.44
C ALA A 186 23.30 -39.05 23.94
N ALA A 187 24.13 -40.10 24.09
CA ALA A 187 23.80 -41.46 23.65
C ALA A 187 22.57 -42.06 24.35
N ASP A 188 22.27 -41.61 25.58
CA ASP A 188 21.09 -41.97 26.35
C ASP A 188 19.82 -41.20 25.92
N GLY A 189 19.92 -40.34 24.91
CA GLY A 189 18.82 -39.54 24.39
C GLY A 189 18.57 -38.22 25.13
N THR A 190 19.32 -37.91 26.20
CA THR A 190 19.19 -36.63 26.90
C THR A 190 19.70 -35.46 26.05
N LEU A 191 19.08 -34.29 26.21
CA LEU A 191 19.49 -33.04 25.56
C LEU A 191 20.17 -32.13 26.57
N LYS A 192 21.32 -31.57 26.19
CA LYS A 192 22.02 -30.53 26.94
C LYS A 192 22.11 -29.28 26.09
N ALA A 193 21.79 -28.12 26.69
CA ALA A 193 22.10 -26.83 26.08
C ALA A 193 23.63 -26.67 25.96
N ILE A 194 24.06 -26.02 24.88
CA ILE A 194 25.47 -25.69 24.62
C ILE A 194 25.77 -24.28 25.13
#